data_AF-A0A937GFQ8-F1
#
_entry.id   AF-A0A937GFQ8-F1
#
_cell.length_a   1.000
_cell.length_b   1.000
_cell.length_c   1.000
_cell.angle_alpha   90.00
_cell.angle_beta   90.00
_cell.angle_gamma   90.00
#
_symmetry.space_group_name_H-M   'P 1'
#
loop_
_entity.id
_entity.type
_entity.pdbx_description
1 polymer ?
#
loop_
_entity_poly.entity_id
_entity_poly.type
_entity_poly.pdbx_seq_one_letter_code
_entity_poly.pdbx_strand_id
1 'polypeptide(L)' 'MSDEAVTPSKDLDIDQVAADLDNVATALSRLSEGTYWTDEVTGEELSAEVLAADPTVRRQP' A
#
# COMPACT_ATOMS: atom_id res chain seq x y z
N MET A 1 17.09 -10.90 29.41
CA MET A 1 16.19 -10.37 28.37
C MET A 1 16.43 -11.23 27.15
N SER A 2 15.52 -12.15 26.87
CA SER A 2 15.67 -13.06 25.74
C SER A 2 15.43 -12.25 24.47
N ASP A 3 16.47 -12.13 23.66
CA ASP A 3 16.38 -11.67 22.30
C ASP A 3 15.54 -12.72 21.55
N GLU A 4 14.25 -12.43 21.39
CA GLU A 4 13.36 -13.24 20.55
C GLU A 4 13.77 -12.96 19.11
N ALA A 5 14.82 -13.64 18.65
CA ALA A 5 15.21 -13.65 17.26
C ALA A 5 14.00 -14.15 16.47
N VAL A 6 13.32 -13.21 15.78
CA VAL A 6 12.28 -13.51 14.80
C VAL A 6 12.87 -14.52 13.84
N THR A 7 12.49 -15.78 14.01
CA THR A 7 12.78 -16.81 13.04
C THR A 7 11.82 -16.53 11.89
N PRO A 8 12.30 -16.16 10.68
CA PRO A 8 11.40 -16.06 9.54
C PRO A 8 10.79 -17.45 9.36
N SER A 9 9.48 -17.55 9.61
CA SER A 9 8.74 -18.78 9.39
C SER A 9 8.89 -19.17 7.92
N LYS A 10 8.96 -20.47 7.63
CA LYS A 10 9.14 -21.02 6.28
C LYS A 10 8.06 -20.59 5.25
N ASP A 11 7.05 -19.83 5.66
CA ASP A 11 5.89 -19.40 4.87
C ASP A 11 5.85 -17.88 4.61
N LEU A 12 6.89 -17.10 4.95
CA LEU A 12 6.91 -15.66 4.64
C LEU A 12 7.35 -15.44 3.18
N ASP A 13 6.41 -15.02 2.34
CA ASP A 13 6.68 -14.59 0.97
C ASP A 13 7.30 -13.18 0.97
N ILE A 14 8.63 -13.14 0.84
CA ILE A 14 9.40 -11.89 0.85
C ILE A 14 9.10 -11.04 -0.38
N ASP A 15 8.77 -11.65 -1.52
CA ASP A 15 8.46 -10.91 -2.75
C ASP A 15 7.12 -10.20 -2.59
N GLN A 16 6.13 -10.85 -1.96
CA GLN A 16 4.87 -10.20 -1.63
C GLN A 16 5.05 -9.04 -0.64
N VAL A 17 5.86 -9.23 0.40
CA VAL A 17 6.16 -8.15 1.36
C VAL A 17 6.85 -6.97 0.68
N ALA A 18 7.79 -7.23 -0.22
CA ALA A 18 8.45 -6.17 -0.98
C ALA A 18 7.45 -5.40 -1.86
N ALA A 19 6.57 -6.09 -2.56
CA ALA A 19 5.52 -5.47 -3.38
C ALA A 19 4.55 -4.62 -2.54
N ASP A 20 4.16 -5.09 -1.36
CA ASP A 20 3.30 -4.34 -0.45
C ASP A 20 3.98 -3.06 0.04
N LEU A 21 5.27 -3.13 0.39
CA LEU A 21 6.05 -1.96 0.80
C LEU A 21 6.21 -0.94 -0.34
N ASP A 22 6.43 -1.39 -1.57
CA ASP A 22 6.49 -0.52 -2.75
C ASP A 22 5.15 0.17 -3.02
N ASN A 23 4.03 -0.53 -2.83
CA ASN A 23 2.69 0.05 -2.95
C ASN A 23 2.46 1.13 -1.88
N VAL A 24 2.89 0.91 -0.63
CA VAL A 24 2.84 1.93 0.43
C VAL A 24 3.72 3.13 0.10
N ALA A 25 4.96 2.91 -0.36
CA ALA A 25 5.86 3.99 -0.75
C ALA A 25 5.23 4.87 -1.86
N THR A 26 4.62 4.23 -2.86
CA THR A 26 3.90 4.91 -3.94
C THR A 26 2.72 5.73 -3.43
N ALA A 27 1.92 5.17 -2.53
CA ALA A 27 0.80 5.86 -1.90
C ALA A 27 1.25 7.12 -1.13
N LEU A 28 2.34 7.02 -0.37
CA LEU A 28 2.92 8.16 0.35
C LEU A 28 3.48 9.24 -0.60
N SER A 29 4.12 8.85 -1.69
CA SER A 29 4.55 9.79 -2.73
C SER A 29 3.36 10.56 -3.32
N ARG A 30 2.30 9.86 -3.72
CA ARG A 30 1.06 10.49 -4.23
C ARG A 30 0.44 11.42 -3.19
N LEU A 31 0.48 11.05 -1.91
CA LEU A 31 -0.03 11.91 -0.83
C LEU A 31 0.77 13.20 -0.72
N SER A 32 2.11 13.11 -0.83
CA SER A 32 2.98 14.29 -0.83
C SER A 32 2.80 15.18 -2.06
N GLU A 33 2.46 14.59 -3.20
CA GLU A 33 2.23 15.27 -4.48
C GLU A 33 0.79 15.82 -4.60
N GLY A 34 -0.11 15.46 -3.68
CA GLY A 34 -1.51 15.87 -3.70
C GLY A 34 -2.39 15.08 -4.67
N THR A 35 -1.91 13.94 -5.18
CA THR A 35 -2.59 13.08 -6.17
C THR A 35 -3.13 11.78 -5.57
N TYR A 36 -3.02 11.60 -4.25
CA TYR A 36 -3.41 10.36 -3.55
C TYR A 36 -4.88 9.96 -3.75
N TRP A 37 -5.79 10.94 -3.77
CA TRP A 37 -7.21 10.69 -3.97
C TRP A 37 -7.60 10.60 -5.44
N THR A 38 -6.66 10.64 -6.40
CA THR A 38 -7.01 10.66 -7.82
C THR A 38 -6.89 9.26 -8.42
N ASP A 39 -7.95 8.80 -9.09
CA ASP A 39 -7.94 7.61 -9.93
C ASP A 39 -6.99 7.84 -11.12
N GLU A 40 -6.00 6.96 -11.28
CA GLU A 40 -4.96 7.13 -12.29
C GLU A 40 -5.43 6.90 -13.73
N VAL A 41 -6.63 6.33 -13.92
CA VAL A 41 -7.20 6.03 -15.23
C VAL A 41 -8.25 7.06 -15.61
N THR A 42 -9.20 7.33 -14.72
CA THR A 42 -10.32 8.25 -15.01
C THR A 42 -10.00 9.69 -14.66
N GLY A 43 -9.07 9.93 -13.74
CA GLY A 43 -8.80 11.24 -13.16
C GLY A 43 -9.85 11.70 -12.14
N GLU A 44 -10.86 10.88 -11.85
CA GLU A 44 -11.89 11.17 -10.84
C GLU A 44 -11.35 10.93 -9.43
N GLU A 45 -12.08 11.42 -8.42
CA GLU A 45 -11.70 11.22 -7.03
C GLU A 45 -12.04 9.80 -6.57
N LEU A 46 -11.08 9.13 -5.92
CA LEU A 46 -11.24 7.84 -5.28
C LEU A 46 -12.16 7.99 -4.06
N SER A 47 -13.14 7.09 -3.94
CA SER A 47 -14.03 7.12 -2.78
C SER A 47 -13.29 6.83 -1.47
N ALA A 48 -13.71 7.50 -0.40
CA ALA A 48 -13.17 7.29 0.94
C ALA A 48 -13.38 5.85 1.43
N GLU A 49 -14.47 5.19 1.02
CA GLU A 49 -14.75 3.78 1.36
C GLU A 49 -13.71 2.84 0.73
N VAL A 50 -13.35 3.06 -0.53
CA VAL A 50 -12.33 2.28 -1.24
C VAL A 50 -10.95 2.47 -0.61
N LEU A 51 -10.56 3.71 -0.30
CA LEU A 51 -9.29 4.00 0.37
C LEU A 51 -9.23 3.51 1.82
N ALA A 52 -10.37 3.43 2.52
CA ALA A 52 -10.45 2.84 3.85
C ALA A 52 -10.27 1.32 3.82
N ALA A 53 -10.73 0.66 2.76
CA ALA A 53 -10.56 -0.77 2.55
C ALA A 53 -9.13 -1.12 2.07
N ASP A 54 -8.58 -0.35 1.14
CA ASP A 54 -7.21 -0.48 0.64
C ASP A 54 -6.57 0.91 0.42
N PRO A 55 -5.71 1.37 1.35
CA PRO A 55 -5.04 2.66 1.24
C PRO A 55 -4.03 2.76 0.08
N THR A 56 -3.67 1.64 -0.54
CA THR A 56 -2.69 1.62 -1.64
C THR A 56 -3.33 1.58 -3.03
N VAL A 57 -4.66 1.55 -3.07
CA VAL A 57 -5.43 1.48 -4.31
C VAL A 57 -5.19 2.71 -5.20
N ARG A 58 -5.15 2.48 -6.51
CA ARG A 58 -4.87 3.49 -7.54
C ARG A 58 -6.07 3.75 -8.47
N ARG A 59 -7.14 2.96 -8.32
CA ARG A 59 -8.29 2.92 -9.22
C ARG A 59 -9.58 2.59 -8.46
N GLN A 60 -10.70 3.05 -8.97
CA GLN A 60 -12.02 2.52 -8.59
C GLN A 60 -12.16 1.06 -9.03
N PRO A 61 -12.95 0.25 -8.29
CA PRO A 61 -13.25 -1.14 -8.65
C PRO A 61 -14.00 -1.29 -9.98
#